data_AF-A0A0F9BIX8-F1
#
_entry.id   AF-A0A0F9BIX8-F1
#
_cell.length_a   1.000
_cell.length_b   1.000
_cell.length_c   1.000
_cell.angle_alpha   90.00
_cell.angle_beta   90.00
_cell.angle_gamma   90.00
#
_symmetry.space_group_name_H-M   'P 1'
#
loop_
_entity.id
_entity.type
_entity.pdbx_description
1 polymer ?
#
loop_
_entity_poly.entity_id
_entity_poly.type
_entity_poly.pdbx_seq_one_letter_code
_entity_poly.pdbx_strand_id
1 'polypeptide(L)'
;IIKFLRMNKSKLQIPLNQKISKVIILANKDKIKEINDLSEDIKNTVRIGILEIKEKSSEITAEVKPDLEQGIEELDIGVRVFK
;
A
#
# COMPACT_ATOMS: atom_id res chain seq x y z
N ILE A 1 7.42 -0.54 5.92
CA ILE A 1 6.38 -0.70 4.86
C ILE A 1 6.46 -2.05 4.15
N ILE A 2 7.60 -2.46 3.57
CA ILE A 2 7.72 -3.73 2.81
C ILE A 2 7.27 -4.96 3.60
N LYS A 3 7.74 -5.12 4.85
CA LYS A 3 7.34 -6.25 5.73
C LYS A 3 5.81 -6.30 5.93
N PHE A 4 5.20 -5.14 6.14
CA PHE A 4 3.75 -5.02 6.34
C PHE A 4 2.97 -5.45 5.09
N LEU A 5 3.39 -5.01 3.91
CA LEU A 5 2.76 -5.42 2.65
C LEU A 5 2.93 -6.92 2.37
N ARG A 6 4.07 -7.52 2.74
CA ARG A 6 4.27 -8.98 2.66
C ARG A 6 3.34 -9.74 3.61
N MET A 7 3.09 -9.22 4.81
CA MET A 7 2.08 -9.80 5.72
C MET A 7 0.68 -9.71 5.13
N ASN A 8 0.32 -8.58 4.50
CA ASN A 8 -0.99 -8.41 3.87
C ASN A 8 -1.22 -9.38 2.70
N LYS A 9 -0.17 -9.69 1.92
CA LYS A 9 -0.23 -10.79 0.93
C LYS A 9 -0.61 -12.12 1.57
N SER A 10 0.04 -12.47 2.67
CA SER A 10 -0.26 -13.71 3.39
C SER A 10 -1.70 -13.74 3.90
N LYS A 11 -2.21 -12.62 4.44
CA LYS A 11 -3.62 -12.50 4.88
C LYS A 11 -4.61 -12.68 3.73
N LEU A 12 -4.28 -12.13 2.55
CA LEU A 12 -5.08 -12.25 1.32
C LEU A 12 -4.85 -13.59 0.58
N GLN A 13 -4.07 -14.49 1.16
CA GLN A 13 -3.67 -15.76 0.54
C GLN A 13 -3.07 -15.57 -0.86
N ILE A 14 -2.37 -14.45 -1.07
CA ILE A 14 -1.63 -14.14 -2.30
C ILE A 14 -0.21 -14.67 -2.11
N PRO A 15 0.25 -15.62 -2.95
CA PRO A 15 1.63 -16.08 -2.96
C PRO A 15 2.63 -14.93 -3.07
N LEU A 16 3.77 -15.04 -2.40
CA LEU A 16 4.81 -13.99 -2.41
C LEU A 16 5.31 -13.68 -3.82
N ASN A 17 5.36 -14.69 -4.70
CA ASN A 17 5.77 -14.56 -6.11
C ASN A 17 4.68 -13.95 -7.01
N GLN A 18 3.41 -13.94 -6.60
CA GLN A 18 2.32 -13.39 -7.40
C GLN A 18 2.26 -11.87 -7.27
N LYS A 19 1.84 -11.20 -8.35
CA LYS A 19 1.73 -9.75 -8.38
C LYS A 19 0.44 -9.29 -7.68
N ILE A 20 0.50 -8.23 -6.88
CA ILE A 20 -0.70 -7.52 -6.39
C ILE A 20 -1.15 -6.54 -7.47
N SER A 21 -2.44 -6.49 -7.79
CA SER A 21 -2.96 -5.60 -8.82
C SER A 21 -2.73 -4.12 -8.47
N LYS A 22 -3.25 -3.69 -7.32
CA LYS A 22 -3.12 -2.29 -6.87
C LYS A 22 -2.94 -2.16 -5.36
N VAL A 23 -2.10 -1.22 -4.95
CA VAL A 23 -1.93 -0.81 -3.55
C VAL A 23 -2.01 0.71 -3.49
N ILE A 24 -2.81 1.22 -2.56
CA ILE A 24 -2.89 2.65 -2.26
C ILE A 24 -2.34 2.85 -0.84
N ILE A 25 -1.31 3.68 -0.72
CA ILE A 25 -0.73 4.11 0.55
C ILE A 25 -1.26 5.52 0.85
N LEU A 26 -1.89 5.66 2.00
CA LEU A 26 -2.40 6.91 2.55
C LEU A 26 -1.43 7.38 3.64
N ALA A 27 -0.75 8.50 3.43
CA ALA A 27 0.21 9.05 4.39
C ALA A 27 0.02 10.55 4.58
N ASN A 28 0.62 11.12 5.63
CA ASN A 28 0.70 12.57 5.78
C ASN A 28 1.69 13.15 4.76
N LYS A 29 1.48 14.40 4.37
CA LYS A 29 2.24 15.09 3.32
C LYS A 29 3.75 14.99 3.51
N ASP A 30 4.21 15.06 4.75
CA ASP A 30 5.63 15.02 5.13
C ASP A 30 6.27 13.66 4.80
N LYS A 31 5.50 12.58 4.90
CA LYS A 31 5.94 11.20 4.63
C LYS A 31 5.74 10.76 3.19
N ILE A 32 4.88 11.46 2.42
CA ILE A 32 4.64 11.11 1.00
C ILE A 32 5.96 11.11 0.22
N LYS A 33 6.83 12.11 0.47
CA LYS A 33 8.11 12.21 -0.23
C LYS A 33 9.01 11.00 0.05
N GLU A 34 9.19 10.66 1.32
CA GLU A 34 9.99 9.49 1.73
C GLU A 34 9.44 8.18 1.15
N ILE A 35 8.11 8.01 1.14
CA ILE A 35 7.48 6.80 0.59
C ILE A 35 7.60 6.78 -0.95
N ASN A 36 7.54 7.93 -1.62
CA ASN A 36 7.76 8.05 -3.06
C ASN A 36 9.20 7.65 -3.43
N ASP A 37 10.18 8.08 -2.64
CA ASP A 37 11.59 7.71 -2.86
C ASP A 37 11.79 6.19 -2.72
N LEU A 38 11.04 5.53 -1.83
CA LEU A 38 11.05 4.08 -1.63
C LEU A 38 10.04 3.32 -2.51
N SER A 39 9.27 4.01 -3.35
CA SER A 39 8.12 3.43 -4.04
C SER A 39 8.51 2.33 -5.02
N GLU A 40 9.62 2.52 -5.73
CA GLU A 40 10.14 1.57 -6.70
C GLU A 40 10.67 0.31 -6.02
N ASP A 41 11.40 0.46 -4.91
CA ASP A 41 11.87 -0.66 -4.08
C ASP A 41 10.70 -1.46 -3.51
N ILE A 42 9.67 -0.78 -3.01
CA ILE A 42 8.46 -1.41 -2.50
C ILE A 42 7.76 -2.17 -3.63
N LYS A 43 7.59 -1.54 -4.79
CA LYS A 43 6.90 -2.11 -5.95
C LYS A 43 7.60 -3.36 -6.46
N ASN A 44 8.93 -3.34 -6.57
CA ASN A 44 9.73 -4.46 -7.05
C ASN A 44 9.80 -5.59 -6.01
N THR A 45 10.06 -5.25 -4.74
CA THR A 45 10.22 -6.23 -3.66
C THR A 45 8.92 -6.96 -3.30
N VAL A 46 7.80 -6.25 -3.38
CA VAL A 46 6.46 -6.81 -3.09
C VAL A 46 5.77 -7.27 -4.37
N ARG A 47 6.28 -6.97 -5.57
CA ARG A 47 5.64 -7.25 -6.87
C ARG A 47 4.25 -6.61 -6.94
N ILE A 48 4.20 -5.29 -6.96
CA ILE A 48 2.95 -4.53 -7.06
C ILE A 48 2.80 -4.00 -8.49
N GLY A 49 1.61 -4.09 -9.07
CA GLY A 49 1.32 -3.51 -10.38
C GLY A 49 1.21 -2.01 -10.36
N ILE A 50 0.25 -1.52 -9.59
CA ILE A 50 -0.02 -0.11 -9.43
C ILE A 50 0.18 0.23 -7.95
N LEU A 51 1.13 1.11 -7.67
CA LEU A 51 1.34 1.68 -6.34
C LEU A 51 0.97 3.15 -6.42
N GLU A 52 -0.07 3.56 -5.70
CA GLU A 52 -0.44 4.96 -5.55
C GLU A 52 -0.13 5.41 -4.13
N ILE A 53 0.48 6.58 -3.99
CA ILE A 53 0.74 7.20 -2.69
C ILE A 53 -0.04 8.51 -2.68
N LYS A 54 -0.91 8.67 -1.68
CA LYS A 54 -1.84 9.80 -1.58
C LYS A 54 -1.87 10.34 -0.16
N GLU A 55 -2.30 11.58 -0.03
CA GLU A 55 -2.44 12.22 1.25
C GLU A 55 -3.66 11.67 2.00
N LYS A 56 -3.54 11.43 3.31
CA LYS A 56 -4.66 10.99 4.16
C LYS A 56 -5.85 11.97 4.14
N SER A 57 -5.55 13.27 4.04
CA SER A 57 -6.55 14.35 3.98
C SER A 57 -7.31 14.38 2.65
N SER A 58 -6.75 13.77 1.60
CA SER A 58 -7.50 13.55 0.36
C SER A 58 -8.48 12.41 0.62
N GLU A 59 -9.73 12.73 0.91
CA GLU A 59 -10.81 11.75 0.92
C GLU A 59 -10.83 11.01 -0.42
N ILE A 60 -10.24 9.81 -0.44
CA ILE A 60 -10.36 8.93 -1.59
C ILE A 60 -11.72 8.27 -1.45
N THR A 61 -12.72 8.84 -2.13
CA THR A 61 -13.89 8.11 -2.61
C THR A 61 -13.40 7.05 -3.58
N ALA A 62 -12.93 5.91 -3.05
CA ALA A 62 -12.59 4.78 -3.88
C ALA A 62 -13.91 4.22 -4.41
N GLU A 63 -14.17 4.35 -5.71
CA GLU A 63 -15.33 3.74 -6.39
C GLU A 63 -15.37 2.22 -6.18
N VAL A 64 -14.22 1.63 -5.85
CA VAL A 64 -14.04 0.20 -5.58
C VAL A 64 -13.60 0.00 -4.12
N LYS A 65 -14.28 -0.89 -3.39
CA LYS A 65 -13.86 -1.29 -2.05
C LYS A 65 -12.54 -2.08 -2.11
N PRO A 66 -11.57 -1.79 -1.24
CA PRO A 66 -10.35 -2.59 -1.14
C PRO A 66 -10.64 -3.98 -0.57
N ASP A 67 -9.89 -4.99 -1.02
CA ASP A 67 -9.93 -6.34 -0.44
C ASP A 67 -9.37 -6.36 0.98
N LEU A 68 -8.45 -5.46 1.27
CA LEU A 68 -7.89 -5.27 2.60
C LEU A 68 -7.56 -3.80 2.85
N GLU A 69 -8.02 -3.28 3.97
CA GLU A 69 -7.66 -1.96 4.47
C GLU A 69 -7.07 -2.09 5.87
N GLN A 70 -5.81 -1.68 6.04
CA GLN A 70 -5.11 -1.73 7.32
C GLN A 70 -4.22 -0.51 7.53
N GLY A 71 -4.08 -0.07 8.77
CA GLY A 71 -3.13 0.96 9.18
C GLY A 71 -1.80 0.39 9.66
N ILE A 72 -0.73 1.15 9.47
CA ILE A 72 0.53 1.04 10.21
C ILE A 72 0.50 2.19 11.22
N GLU A 73 0.00 1.91 12.43
CA GLU A 73 -0.24 2.93 13.47
C GLU A 73 1.03 3.71 13.82
N GLU A 74 2.16 3.03 14.01
CA GLU A 74 3.47 3.62 14.33
C GLU A 74 3.93 4.68 13.30
N LEU A 75 3.51 4.52 12.05
CA LEU A 75 3.89 5.42 10.96
C LEU A 75 2.76 6.36 10.58
N ASP A 76 1.59 6.26 11.21
CA ASP A 76 0.38 6.97 10.82
C ASP A 76 0.11 6.83 9.30
N ILE A 77 0.22 5.60 8.79
CA ILE A 77 0.01 5.27 7.36
C ILE A 77 -1.21 4.35 7.23
N GLY A 78 -2.12 4.64 6.31
CA GLY A 78 -3.16 3.72 5.85
C GLY A 78 -2.72 2.97 4.60
N VAL A 79 -3.09 1.71 4.47
CA VAL A 79 -2.78 0.87 3.30
C VAL A 79 -4.04 0.17 2.84
N ARG A 80 -4.39 0.37 1.57
CA ARG A 80 -5.50 -0.30 0.88
C ARG A 80 -4.93 -1.21 -0.20
N VAL A 81 -5.31 -2.48 -0.17
CA VAL A 81 -4.83 -3.50 -1.12
C VAL A 81 -6.01 -3.98 -1.96
N PHE A 82 -5.78 -4.08 -3.27
CA PHE A 82 -6.72 -4.55 -4.27
C PHE A 82 -6.06 -5.72 -5.02
N LYS A 83 -6.70 -6.89 -4.98
CA LYS A 83 -6.22 -8.13 -5.57
C LYS A 83 -6.55 -8.20 -7.05
#